data_AF-A0A966DJ29-F1
#
_entry.id   AF-A0A966DJ29-F1
#
_cell.length_a   1.000
_cell.length_b   1.000
_cell.length_c   1.000
_cell.angle_alpha   90.00
_cell.angle_beta   90.00
_cell.angle_gamma   90.00
#
_symmetry.space_group_name_H-M   'P 1'
#
loop_
_entity.id
_entity.type
_entity.pdbx_description
1 polymer ?
#
loop_
_entity_poly.entity_id
_entity_poly.type
_entity_poly.pdbx_seq_one_letter_code
_entity_poly.pdbx_strand_id
1 'polypeptide(L)'
;MISWWCAYLKVYYPVEYFAAVLDCSTKTNLIPAYIKECQRLEINVKLPDINISTTRYEIDKDGSIVAPLGIIKNVGGKAVDEILRARQDGPFISMKNFQERIVKRVCNIRVVDSLTKAGCFESLGIGTADLEQRGKDLCELVPIFQEIPVLTTHSDETLDKDEIKKLYADVFTCANASDKTMIAPYIGGAKPGIFIINSPQKNEDKNFSKDGTKFLIKTLTKADININAAYYTNPCKCFHKDGAKPSKECVNGCLEFLKREIKIVKPRLIICMSSDYIKMFTSAKPTMRDLHGKTIYCKEFDCYVLFSYSPQYLFYGDDKQPLIDRFIASLKELFTGDSDDSDFDDFD
;
A
#
# COMPACT_ATOMS: atom_id res chain seq x y z
N MET A 1 7.51 38.97 -4.98
CA MET A 1 8.55 39.09 -3.93
C MET A 1 8.78 37.80 -3.17
N ILE A 2 7.75 37.13 -2.61
CA ILE A 2 7.96 35.87 -1.84
C ILE A 2 8.53 34.74 -2.72
N SER A 3 8.05 34.59 -3.95
CA SER A 3 8.54 33.58 -4.90
C SER A 3 10.05 33.67 -5.20
N TRP A 4 10.60 34.89 -5.21
CA TRP A 4 12.03 35.10 -5.43
C TRP A 4 12.88 34.59 -4.26
N TRP A 5 12.45 34.86 -3.02
CA TRP A 5 13.12 34.35 -1.82
C TRP A 5 13.04 32.82 -1.71
N CYS A 6 11.90 32.22 -2.07
CA CYS A 6 11.78 30.75 -2.12
C CYS A 6 12.73 30.14 -3.16
N ALA A 7 12.84 30.74 -4.35
CA ALA A 7 13.78 30.28 -5.37
C ALA A 7 15.24 30.42 -4.91
N TYR A 8 15.58 31.53 -4.26
CA TYR A 8 16.90 31.74 -3.67
C TYR A 8 17.24 30.67 -2.63
N LEU A 9 16.36 30.43 -1.65
CA LEU A 9 16.56 29.40 -0.63
C LEU A 9 16.65 28.00 -1.23
N LYS A 10 15.81 27.66 -2.21
CA LYS A 10 15.85 26.35 -2.88
C LYS A 10 17.19 26.09 -3.58
N VAL A 11 17.88 27.13 -4.07
CA VAL A 11 19.16 26.99 -4.78
C VAL A 11 20.35 26.99 -3.82
N TYR A 12 20.37 27.89 -2.84
CA TYR A 12 21.54 28.09 -1.97
C TYR A 12 21.46 27.38 -0.61
N TYR A 13 20.25 27.08 -0.14
CA TYR A 13 19.95 26.44 1.15
C TYR A 13 18.88 25.36 0.97
N PRO A 14 19.11 24.36 0.10
CA PRO A 14 18.09 23.41 -0.29
C PRO A 14 17.62 22.57 0.91
N VAL A 15 18.53 22.15 1.80
CA VAL A 15 18.19 21.31 2.97
C VAL A 15 17.27 22.06 3.92
N GLU A 16 17.60 23.30 4.27
CA GLU A 16 16.81 24.17 5.14
C GLU A 16 15.47 24.52 4.50
N TYR A 17 15.46 24.77 3.19
CA TYR A 17 14.24 25.01 2.44
C TYR A 17 13.31 23.81 2.50
N PHE A 18 13.79 22.60 2.20
CA PHE A 18 12.96 21.40 2.21
C PHE A 18 12.51 21.00 3.61
N ALA A 19 13.35 21.15 4.64
CA ALA A 19 12.94 20.93 6.02
C ALA A 19 11.77 21.84 6.41
N ALA A 20 11.84 23.14 6.08
CA ALA A 20 10.76 24.09 6.35
C ALA A 20 9.50 23.80 5.52
N VAL A 21 9.64 23.43 4.25
CA VAL A 21 8.51 23.09 3.37
C VAL A 21 7.80 21.83 3.85
N LEU A 22 8.54 20.80 4.25
CA LEU A 22 7.99 19.56 4.79
C LEU A 22 7.19 19.82 6.08
N ASP A 23 7.72 20.65 6.99
CA ASP A 23 7.02 21.04 8.23
C ASP A 23 5.72 21.82 7.96
N CYS A 24 5.76 22.77 7.02
CA CYS A 24 4.58 23.56 6.63
C CYS A 24 3.53 22.73 5.88
N SER A 25 3.96 21.70 5.17
CA SER A 25 3.12 20.86 4.31
C SER A 25 2.47 19.69 5.05
N THR A 26 2.66 19.58 6.36
CA THR A 26 2.09 18.53 7.22
C THR A 26 0.57 18.35 7.10
N LYS A 27 -0.16 19.40 6.70
CA LYS A 27 -1.62 19.36 6.47
C LYS A 27 -2.03 19.13 5.01
N THR A 28 -1.07 19.00 4.11
CA THR A 28 -1.30 18.90 2.66
C THR A 28 -0.86 17.53 2.14
N ASN A 29 -1.52 17.03 1.10
CA ASN A 29 -1.17 15.76 0.46
C ASN A 29 0.09 15.86 -0.44
N LEU A 30 0.96 16.85 -0.21
CA LEU A 30 2.12 17.18 -1.05
C LEU A 30 3.44 16.64 -0.49
N ILE A 31 3.45 16.14 0.76
CA ILE A 31 4.67 15.63 1.41
C ILE A 31 5.40 14.58 0.55
N PRO A 32 4.72 13.57 -0.04
CA PRO A 32 5.40 12.59 -0.88
C PRO A 32 6.09 13.20 -2.10
N ALA A 33 5.47 14.22 -2.71
CA ALA A 33 6.04 14.92 -3.85
C ALA A 33 7.31 15.71 -3.46
N TYR A 34 7.34 16.29 -2.25
CA TYR A 34 8.54 16.96 -1.75
C TYR A 34 9.65 15.99 -1.38
N ILE A 35 9.31 14.82 -0.80
CA ILE A 35 10.32 13.77 -0.54
C ILE A 35 10.96 13.29 -1.84
N LYS A 36 10.15 13.08 -2.90
CA LYS A 36 10.66 12.70 -4.22
C LYS A 36 11.57 13.77 -4.83
N GLU A 37 11.25 15.04 -4.62
CA GLU A 37 12.11 16.15 -5.04
C GLU A 37 13.41 16.23 -4.21
N CYS A 38 13.36 15.95 -2.90
CA CYS A 38 14.56 15.82 -2.06
C CYS A 38 15.48 14.73 -2.59
N GLN A 39 14.94 13.55 -2.90
CA GLN A 39 15.70 12.44 -3.50
C GLN A 39 16.34 12.84 -4.84
N ARG A 40 15.60 13.54 -5.71
CA ARG A 40 16.11 14.06 -6.99
C ARG A 40 17.28 15.03 -6.81
N LEU A 41 17.34 15.72 -5.67
CA LEU A 41 18.38 16.65 -5.29
C LEU A 41 19.44 16.03 -4.36
N GLU A 42 19.44 14.70 -4.21
CA GLU A 42 20.35 13.93 -3.36
C GLU A 42 20.31 14.33 -1.88
N ILE A 43 19.18 14.88 -1.44
CA ILE A 43 18.93 15.23 -0.03
C ILE A 43 18.29 14.03 0.65
N ASN A 44 19.03 13.43 1.58
CA ASN A 44 18.54 12.27 2.32
C ASN A 44 17.48 12.68 3.36
N VAL A 45 16.32 12.02 3.33
CA VAL A 45 15.27 12.17 4.34
C VAL A 45 15.21 10.90 5.17
N LYS A 46 15.71 10.98 6.40
CA LYS A 46 15.78 9.86 7.36
C LYS A 46 14.45 9.65 8.08
N LEU A 47 14.22 8.40 8.45
CA LEU A 47 13.16 8.00 9.37
C LEU A 47 13.37 8.64 10.75
N PRO A 48 12.32 8.73 11.58
CA PRO A 48 12.45 9.33 12.91
C PRO A 48 13.39 8.53 13.81
N ASP A 49 14.22 9.23 14.59
CA ASP A 49 15.14 8.67 15.59
C ASP A 49 14.86 9.31 16.97
N ILE A 50 14.84 8.50 18.04
CA ILE A 50 14.52 8.96 19.39
C ILE A 50 15.49 10.03 19.94
N ASN A 51 16.74 10.02 19.49
CA ASN A 51 17.81 10.92 19.90
C ASN A 51 17.91 12.17 19.04
N ILE A 52 17.40 12.16 17.81
CA ILE A 52 17.54 13.28 16.87
C ILE A 52 16.18 13.99 16.66
N SER A 53 15.13 13.23 16.35
CA SER A 53 13.83 13.78 15.95
C SER A 53 13.17 14.62 17.03
N THR A 54 12.39 15.61 16.59
CA THR A 54 11.57 16.47 17.46
C THR A 54 10.10 16.41 17.05
N THR A 55 9.35 17.48 17.33
CA THR A 55 8.00 17.70 16.83
C THR A 55 7.96 18.18 15.38
N ARG A 56 9.10 18.56 14.81
CA ARG A 56 9.26 19.09 13.44
C ARG A 56 10.32 18.32 12.66
N TYR A 57 10.42 18.59 11.36
CA TYR A 57 11.55 18.13 10.56
C TYR A 57 12.83 18.87 11.00
N GLU A 58 13.86 18.10 11.37
CA GLU A 58 15.14 18.62 11.84
C GLU A 58 16.24 18.32 10.82
N ILE A 59 17.34 19.08 10.89
CA ILE A 59 18.53 18.84 10.09
C ILE A 59 19.57 18.16 10.99
N ASP A 60 19.98 16.96 10.61
CA ASP A 60 21.05 16.23 11.29
C ASP A 60 22.43 16.80 10.92
N LYS A 61 23.44 16.45 11.71
CA LYS A 61 24.82 16.98 11.56
C LYS A 61 25.45 16.66 10.21
N ASP A 62 24.96 15.63 9.53
CA ASP A 62 25.42 15.21 8.21
C ASP A 62 24.68 15.91 7.06
N GLY A 63 23.79 16.87 7.36
CA GLY A 63 22.99 17.58 6.36
C GLY A 63 21.74 16.81 5.90
N SER A 64 21.42 15.68 6.53
CA SER A 64 20.18 14.95 6.25
C SER A 64 18.99 15.56 6.96
N ILE A 65 17.80 15.43 6.38
CA ILE A 65 16.54 15.85 7.02
C ILE A 65 15.99 14.65 7.81
N VAL A 66 15.64 14.84 9.07
CA VAL A 66 15.08 13.78 9.93
C VAL A 66 13.60 14.05 10.20
N ALA A 67 12.77 13.03 9.97
CA ALA A 67 11.33 13.15 10.18
C ALA A 67 10.94 13.28 11.67
N PRO A 68 9.86 14.01 11.99
CA PRO A 68 9.38 14.19 13.36
C PRO A 68 8.82 12.90 13.95
N LEU A 69 8.91 12.70 15.26
CA LEU A 69 8.35 11.52 15.95
C LEU A 69 6.82 11.42 15.82
N GLY A 70 6.14 12.55 15.66
CA GLY A 70 4.69 12.63 15.53
C GLY A 70 4.12 12.11 14.20
N ILE A 71 4.98 11.80 13.22
CA ILE A 71 4.55 11.22 11.94
C ILE A 71 4.16 9.74 12.07
N ILE A 72 4.63 9.08 13.13
CA ILE A 72 4.42 7.65 13.37
C ILE A 72 3.01 7.42 13.88
N LYS A 73 2.26 6.55 13.21
CA LYS A 73 0.93 6.11 13.62
C LYS A 73 0.97 5.58 15.06
N ASN A 74 -0.01 5.97 15.87
CA ASN A 74 -0.12 5.67 17.30
C ASN A 74 0.84 6.43 18.23
N VAL A 75 1.71 7.30 17.73
CA VAL A 75 2.56 8.18 18.55
C VAL A 75 1.89 9.56 18.66
N GLY A 76 1.27 9.84 19.82
CA GLY A 76 0.59 11.12 20.06
C GLY A 76 1.54 12.23 20.50
N GLY A 77 1.16 13.50 20.31
CA GLY A 77 1.96 14.66 20.71
C GLY A 77 2.44 14.63 22.17
N LYS A 78 1.58 14.19 23.11
CA LYS A 78 1.98 14.01 24.52
C LYS A 78 3.13 13.02 24.73
N ALA A 79 3.18 11.96 23.92
CA ALA A 79 4.27 11.00 23.97
C ALA A 79 5.56 11.62 23.42
N VAL A 80 5.48 12.41 22.35
CA VAL A 80 6.61 13.16 21.81
C VAL A 80 7.15 14.15 22.84
N ASP A 81 6.27 14.94 23.46
CA ASP A 81 6.64 15.91 24.50
C ASP A 81 7.34 15.23 25.69
N GLU A 82 6.84 14.06 26.10
CA GLU A 82 7.43 13.27 27.18
C GLU A 82 8.81 12.71 26.80
N ILE A 83 8.99 12.25 25.56
CA ILE A 83 10.29 11.80 25.05
C ILE A 83 11.29 12.96 25.02
N LEU A 84 10.87 14.14 24.55
CA LEU A 84 11.71 15.33 24.51
C LEU A 84 12.07 15.83 25.91
N ARG A 85 11.10 15.82 26.84
CA ARG A 85 11.34 16.11 28.27
C ARG A 85 12.36 15.14 28.84
N ALA A 86 12.15 13.83 28.65
CA ALA A 86 13.06 12.81 29.14
C ALA A 86 14.46 13.03 28.57
N ARG A 87 14.61 13.34 27.29
CA ARG A 87 15.90 13.58 26.60
C ARG A 87 16.69 14.79 27.12
N GLN A 88 16.09 15.69 27.91
CA GLN A 88 16.81 16.82 28.52
C GLN A 88 17.96 16.36 29.43
N ASP A 89 17.84 15.20 30.09
CA ASP A 89 18.92 14.62 30.92
C ASP A 89 20.04 13.97 30.08
N GLY A 90 20.07 14.18 28.76
CA GLY A 90 21.05 13.63 27.81
C GLY A 90 20.46 12.60 26.84
N PRO A 91 21.24 12.17 25.83
CA PRO A 91 20.78 11.16 24.86
C PRO A 91 20.41 9.84 25.54
N PHE A 92 19.49 9.09 24.94
CA PHE A 92 19.21 7.72 25.35
C PHE A 92 20.37 6.83 24.93
N ILE A 93 20.81 5.96 25.84
CA ILE A 93 21.94 5.03 25.63
C ILE A 93 21.52 3.57 25.51
N SER A 94 20.30 3.24 25.93
CA SER A 94 19.75 1.88 25.87
C SER A 94 18.24 1.89 26.05
N MET A 95 17.57 0.78 25.69
CA MET A 95 16.13 0.63 25.93
C MET A 95 15.77 0.70 27.41
N LYS A 96 16.63 0.15 28.28
CA LYS A 96 16.43 0.23 29.73
C LYS A 96 16.49 1.69 30.20
N ASN A 97 17.48 2.45 29.74
CA ASN A 97 17.60 3.87 30.06
C ASN A 97 16.38 4.66 29.55
N PHE A 98 15.88 4.34 28.36
CA PHE A 98 14.65 4.93 27.84
C PHE A 98 13.46 4.63 28.75
N GLN A 99 13.20 3.36 29.06
CA GLN A 99 12.07 2.93 29.88
C GLN A 99 12.09 3.46 31.33
N GLU A 100 13.27 3.73 31.88
CA GLU A 100 13.44 4.31 33.21
C GLU A 100 13.14 5.81 33.26
N ARG A 101 13.37 6.54 32.16
CA ARG A 101 13.21 7.99 32.08
C ARG A 101 11.83 8.45 31.65
N ILE A 102 11.10 7.62 30.90
CA ILE A 102 9.76 7.95 30.38
C ILE A 102 8.64 7.61 31.37
N VAL A 103 7.60 8.42 31.37
CA VAL A 103 6.35 8.11 32.08
C VAL A 103 5.54 7.07 31.29
N LYS A 104 5.48 5.83 31.80
CA LYS A 104 4.78 4.68 31.19
C LYS A 104 3.29 4.91 30.89
N ARG A 105 2.63 5.81 31.62
CA ARG A 105 1.22 6.18 31.35
C ARG A 105 1.05 6.96 30.05
N VAL A 106 2.06 7.76 29.69
CA VAL A 106 2.06 8.60 28.48
C VAL A 106 2.67 7.81 27.31
N CYS A 107 3.86 7.24 27.52
CA CYS A 107 4.50 6.33 26.58
C CYS A 107 4.16 4.88 26.95
N ASN A 108 2.94 4.47 26.60
CA ASN A 108 2.45 3.12 26.86
C ASN A 108 3.09 2.07 25.93
N ILE A 109 2.82 0.78 26.18
CA ILE A 109 3.40 -0.32 25.40
C ILE A 109 3.12 -0.23 23.89
N ARG A 110 1.98 0.34 23.46
CA ARG A 110 1.64 0.51 22.04
C ARG A 110 2.49 1.59 21.38
N VAL A 111 2.78 2.68 22.09
CA VAL A 111 3.68 3.75 21.61
C VAL A 111 5.08 3.18 21.44
N VAL A 112 5.57 2.45 22.45
CA VAL A 112 6.90 1.83 22.42
C VAL A 112 7.01 0.81 21.29
N ASP A 113 6.01 -0.05 21.11
CA ASP A 113 5.96 -1.02 20.00
C ASP A 113 5.97 -0.33 18.63
N SER A 114 5.23 0.76 18.46
CA SER A 114 5.21 1.54 17.22
C SER A 114 6.57 2.21 16.94
N LEU A 115 7.22 2.76 17.97
CA LEU A 115 8.57 3.34 17.84
C LEU A 115 9.62 2.29 17.48
N THR A 116 9.53 1.10 18.08
CA THR A 116 10.44 -0.03 17.77
C THR A 116 10.26 -0.51 16.33
N LYS A 117 9.01 -0.71 15.90
CA LYS A 117 8.69 -1.14 14.54
C LYS A 117 9.03 -0.10 13.46
N ALA A 118 8.94 1.19 13.80
CA ALA A 118 9.41 2.27 12.94
C ALA A 118 10.93 2.41 12.91
N GLY A 119 11.67 1.66 13.74
CA GLY A 119 13.13 1.68 13.77
C GLY A 119 13.73 2.88 14.51
N CYS A 120 12.98 3.57 15.36
CA CYS A 120 13.46 4.78 16.05
C CYS A 120 14.56 4.53 17.10
N PHE A 121 14.82 3.26 17.42
CA PHE A 121 15.86 2.85 18.37
C PHE A 121 17.11 2.29 17.67
N GLU A 122 17.24 2.48 16.37
CA GLU A 122 18.41 2.04 15.60
C GLU A 122 19.72 2.66 16.11
N SER A 123 19.71 3.94 16.53
CA SER A 123 20.86 4.57 17.20
C SER A 123 21.26 3.92 18.52
N LEU A 124 20.39 3.11 19.13
CA LEU A 124 20.67 2.33 20.34
C LEU A 124 21.14 0.90 20.04
N GLY A 125 21.31 0.55 18.75
CA GLY A 125 21.57 -0.82 18.31
C GLY A 125 20.35 -1.74 18.43
N ILE A 126 19.14 -1.18 18.53
CA ILE A 126 17.89 -1.92 18.74
C ILE A 126 17.02 -1.75 17.51
N GLY A 127 17.02 -2.77 16.66
CA GLY A 127 16.34 -2.70 15.37
C GLY A 127 16.71 -3.83 14.43
N THR A 128 17.08 -4.99 14.96
CA THR A 128 17.45 -6.20 14.19
C THR A 128 16.24 -6.90 13.55
N ALA A 129 15.13 -6.18 13.32
CA ALA A 129 14.11 -6.72 12.46
C ALA A 129 14.75 -6.87 11.08
N ASP A 130 14.56 -8.05 10.47
CA ASP A 130 14.86 -8.27 9.06
C ASP A 130 14.41 -7.03 8.25
N LEU A 131 15.28 -6.54 7.36
CA LEU A 131 15.02 -5.32 6.58
C LEU A 131 13.66 -5.40 5.88
N GLU A 132 13.28 -6.61 5.48
CA GLU A 132 11.97 -6.94 4.93
C GLU A 132 10.84 -6.64 5.93
N GLN A 133 10.87 -7.24 7.12
CA GLN A 133 9.84 -7.04 8.14
C GLN A 133 9.73 -5.57 8.57
N ARG A 134 10.87 -4.88 8.63
CA ARG A 134 10.92 -3.44 8.91
C ARG A 134 10.26 -2.62 7.79
N GLY A 135 10.48 -2.95 6.52
CA GLY A 135 9.78 -2.33 5.40
C GLY A 135 8.26 -2.48 5.49
N LYS A 136 7.79 -3.69 5.85
CA LYS A 136 6.35 -3.99 6.07
C LYS A 136 5.75 -3.13 7.18
N ASP A 137 6.47 -3.00 8.30
CA ASP A 137 6.05 -2.22 9.45
C ASP A 137 6.05 -0.70 9.16
N LEU A 138 7.04 -0.22 8.41
CA LEU A 138 7.15 1.19 8.03
C LEU A 138 6.03 1.65 7.11
N CYS A 139 5.62 0.81 6.14
CA CYS A 139 4.47 1.13 5.29
C CYS A 139 3.17 1.35 6.09
N GLU A 140 2.99 0.61 7.18
CA GLU A 140 1.82 0.74 8.05
C GLU A 140 1.92 1.96 8.98
N LEU A 141 3.08 2.16 9.59
CA LEU A 141 3.29 3.13 10.66
C LEU A 141 3.61 4.52 10.13
N VAL A 142 4.27 4.61 8.98
CA VAL A 142 4.72 5.86 8.37
C VAL A 142 4.36 5.86 6.88
N PRO A 143 3.07 5.95 6.52
CA PRO A 143 2.60 5.84 5.13
C PRO A 143 3.08 6.98 4.22
N ILE A 144 3.75 8.00 4.76
CA ILE A 144 4.38 9.07 3.97
C ILE A 144 5.69 8.58 3.32
N PHE A 145 6.36 7.58 3.91
CA PHE A 145 7.59 6.95 3.41
C PHE A 145 7.26 5.65 2.68
N GLN A 146 6.37 5.73 1.68
CA GLN A 146 5.83 4.58 0.94
C GLN A 146 6.78 3.95 -0.09
N GLU A 147 7.98 4.51 -0.28
CA GLU A 147 8.91 4.10 -1.35
C GLU A 147 9.97 3.11 -0.90
N ILE A 148 9.91 2.60 0.34
CA ILE A 148 10.79 1.50 0.73
C ILE A 148 10.30 0.25 -0.02
N PRO A 149 11.11 -0.35 -0.92
CA PRO A 149 10.73 -1.59 -1.58
C PRO A 149 10.51 -2.65 -0.51
N VAL A 150 9.27 -3.06 -0.34
CA VAL A 150 8.91 -4.18 0.53
C VAL A 150 9.14 -5.44 -0.28
N LEU A 151 10.14 -6.22 0.12
CA LEU A 151 10.25 -7.61 -0.31
C LEU A 151 9.03 -8.36 0.24
N THR A 152 8.35 -9.05 -0.66
CA THR A 152 7.13 -9.78 -0.34
C THR A 152 7.45 -11.27 -0.34
N THR A 153 7.12 -11.96 0.75
CA THR A 153 7.37 -13.40 0.90
C THR A 153 6.31 -14.20 0.17
N HIS A 154 6.47 -14.35 -1.14
CA HIS A 154 5.60 -15.24 -1.92
C HIS A 154 6.19 -16.64 -1.97
N SER A 155 5.39 -17.63 -1.59
CA SER A 155 5.77 -19.02 -1.78
C SER A 155 5.85 -19.36 -3.26
N ASP A 156 6.84 -20.17 -3.64
CA ASP A 156 6.94 -20.74 -5.00
C ASP A 156 5.98 -21.91 -5.25
N GLU A 157 5.14 -22.19 -4.27
CA GLU A 157 4.15 -23.25 -4.30
C GLU A 157 3.06 -22.98 -5.35
N THR A 158 2.65 -24.05 -6.02
CA THR A 158 1.52 -23.99 -6.97
C THR A 158 0.21 -23.81 -6.23
N LEU A 159 -0.74 -23.11 -6.86
CA LEU A 159 -2.05 -22.88 -6.27
C LEU A 159 -2.80 -24.21 -6.08
N ASP A 160 -3.19 -24.53 -4.84
CA ASP A 160 -4.08 -25.65 -4.56
C ASP A 160 -5.51 -25.34 -5.04
N LYS A 161 -5.83 -25.86 -6.22
CA LYS A 161 -7.16 -25.72 -6.84
C LYS A 161 -8.24 -26.41 -6.03
N ASP A 162 -7.93 -27.40 -5.21
CA ASP A 162 -8.91 -28.11 -4.38
C ASP A 162 -9.32 -27.28 -3.16
N GLU A 163 -8.42 -26.47 -2.60
CA GLU A 163 -8.80 -25.47 -1.56
C GLU A 163 -9.77 -24.43 -2.11
N ILE A 164 -9.54 -23.94 -3.33
CA ILE A 164 -10.48 -23.02 -4.00
C ILE A 164 -11.83 -23.71 -4.22
N LYS A 165 -11.87 -24.97 -4.66
CA LYS A 165 -13.14 -25.71 -4.80
C LYS A 165 -13.88 -25.84 -3.47
N LYS A 166 -13.18 -26.15 -2.37
CA LYS A 166 -13.77 -26.23 -1.02
C LYS A 166 -14.33 -24.87 -0.60
N LEU A 167 -13.60 -23.78 -0.84
CA LEU A 167 -14.08 -22.43 -0.56
C LEU A 167 -15.37 -22.11 -1.33
N TYR A 168 -15.45 -22.45 -2.62
CA TYR A 168 -16.66 -22.22 -3.40
C TYR A 168 -17.82 -23.15 -2.99
N ALA A 169 -17.53 -24.34 -2.43
CA ALA A 169 -18.56 -25.15 -1.80
C ALA A 169 -19.16 -24.44 -0.56
N ASP A 170 -18.34 -23.78 0.26
CA ASP A 170 -18.83 -22.96 1.39
C ASP A 170 -19.69 -21.79 0.90
N VAL A 171 -19.27 -21.09 -0.16
CA VAL A 171 -20.05 -20.01 -0.77
C VAL A 171 -21.44 -20.48 -1.19
N PHE A 172 -21.55 -21.72 -1.69
CA PHE A 172 -22.83 -22.31 -2.11
C PHE A 172 -23.83 -22.48 -0.95
N THR A 173 -23.33 -22.58 0.28
CA THR A 173 -24.15 -22.68 1.50
C THR A 173 -24.54 -21.32 2.08
N CYS A 174 -24.11 -20.21 1.46
CA CYS A 174 -24.39 -18.86 1.95
C CYS A 174 -25.90 -18.54 1.92
N ALA A 175 -26.46 -18.22 3.09
CA ALA A 175 -27.87 -17.85 3.25
C ALA A 175 -28.27 -16.54 2.53
N ASN A 176 -27.29 -15.68 2.21
CA ASN A 176 -27.52 -14.36 1.60
C ASN A 176 -27.48 -14.39 0.06
N ALA A 177 -27.31 -15.55 -0.56
CA ALA A 177 -27.34 -15.69 -2.01
C ALA A 177 -28.79 -15.59 -2.52
N SER A 178 -29.15 -14.50 -3.19
CA SER A 178 -30.50 -14.29 -3.72
C SER A 178 -30.86 -15.31 -4.81
N ASP A 179 -29.87 -15.66 -5.64
CA ASP A 179 -29.96 -16.70 -6.65
C ASP A 179 -28.77 -17.63 -6.50
N LYS A 180 -28.98 -18.95 -6.63
CA LYS A 180 -27.92 -19.97 -6.58
C LYS A 180 -26.98 -19.96 -7.79
N THR A 181 -27.02 -18.91 -8.61
CA THR A 181 -26.09 -18.74 -9.74
C THR A 181 -24.82 -18.09 -9.19
N MET A 182 -23.75 -18.88 -9.09
CA MET A 182 -22.45 -18.40 -8.64
C MET A 182 -21.60 -17.96 -9.81
N ILE A 183 -20.74 -16.98 -9.54
CA ILE A 183 -19.71 -16.56 -10.49
C ILE A 183 -18.38 -17.12 -10.00
N ALA A 184 -17.91 -18.18 -10.64
CA ALA A 184 -16.61 -18.79 -10.36
C ALA A 184 -15.47 -17.86 -10.82
N PRO A 185 -14.29 -17.93 -10.20
CA PRO A 185 -13.16 -17.11 -10.60
C PRO A 185 -12.50 -17.71 -11.84
N TYR A 186 -11.83 -16.88 -12.62
CA TYR A 186 -10.91 -17.36 -13.66
C TYR A 186 -9.52 -17.54 -13.05
N ILE A 187 -8.95 -18.74 -13.21
CA ILE A 187 -7.64 -19.10 -12.68
C ILE A 187 -6.67 -19.23 -13.84
N GLY A 188 -5.82 -18.21 -14.01
CA GLY A 188 -4.71 -18.26 -14.96
C GLY A 188 -3.57 -19.13 -14.41
N GLY A 189 -3.07 -20.05 -15.25
CA GLY A 189 -1.84 -20.80 -15.00
C GLY A 189 -1.87 -21.67 -13.73
N ALA A 190 -0.67 -22.04 -13.27
CA ALA A 190 -0.45 -22.79 -12.03
C ALA A 190 -0.14 -21.89 -10.83
N LYS A 191 0.35 -20.66 -11.07
CA LYS A 191 0.78 -19.70 -10.05
C LYS A 191 0.39 -18.27 -10.47
N PRO A 192 -0.86 -17.87 -10.23
CA PRO A 192 -1.27 -16.51 -10.57
C PRO A 192 -0.69 -15.52 -9.56
N GLY A 193 0.38 -14.81 -9.95
CA GLY A 193 1.01 -13.76 -9.13
C GLY A 193 0.20 -12.45 -9.07
N ILE A 194 -0.81 -12.29 -9.94
CA ILE A 194 -1.67 -11.11 -10.00
C ILE A 194 -3.09 -11.49 -9.64
N PHE A 195 -3.74 -10.73 -8.76
CA PHE A 195 -5.11 -10.97 -8.33
C PHE A 195 -5.99 -9.79 -8.69
N ILE A 196 -6.95 -9.99 -9.59
CA ILE A 196 -7.77 -8.91 -10.13
C ILE A 196 -9.16 -9.00 -9.51
N ILE A 197 -9.57 -7.92 -8.84
CA ILE A 197 -10.90 -7.76 -8.26
C ILE A 197 -11.68 -6.79 -9.14
N ASN A 198 -12.69 -7.29 -9.86
CA ASN A 198 -13.57 -6.45 -10.68
C ASN A 198 -15.05 -6.63 -10.31
N SER A 199 -15.80 -5.54 -10.25
CA SER A 199 -17.26 -5.62 -10.07
C SER A 199 -17.93 -5.74 -11.45
N PRO A 200 -18.56 -6.87 -11.79
CA PRO A 200 -19.24 -7.02 -13.07
C PRO A 200 -20.45 -6.07 -13.13
N GLN A 201 -20.73 -5.55 -14.32
CA GLN A 201 -21.93 -4.75 -14.59
C GLN A 201 -23.01 -5.59 -15.27
N LYS A 202 -24.25 -5.08 -15.27
CA LYS A 202 -25.43 -5.73 -15.87
C LYS A 202 -25.10 -6.29 -17.26
N ASN A 203 -25.28 -7.60 -17.45
CA ASN A 203 -25.04 -8.38 -18.69
C ASN A 203 -23.62 -8.94 -18.90
N GLU A 204 -22.74 -8.91 -17.90
CA GLU A 204 -21.39 -9.53 -17.96
C GLU A 204 -21.31 -10.92 -17.32
N ASP A 205 -22.40 -11.36 -16.67
CA ASP A 205 -22.36 -12.38 -15.61
C ASP A 205 -22.29 -13.83 -16.08
N LYS A 206 -22.43 -14.11 -17.38
CA LYS A 206 -22.53 -15.51 -17.82
C LYS A 206 -21.21 -16.19 -18.16
N ASN A 207 -20.13 -15.49 -18.51
CA ASN A 207 -18.85 -16.12 -18.89
C ASN A 207 -17.67 -15.12 -19.03
N PHE A 208 -17.62 -14.02 -18.28
CA PHE A 208 -16.52 -13.04 -18.39
C PHE A 208 -16.28 -12.51 -19.82
N SER A 209 -17.28 -12.56 -20.71
CA SER A 209 -17.07 -12.57 -22.16
C SER A 209 -17.43 -11.30 -22.93
N LYS A 210 -17.52 -10.13 -22.29
CA LYS A 210 -17.85 -8.87 -22.98
C LYS A 210 -16.82 -7.78 -22.74
N ASP A 211 -16.87 -6.76 -23.60
CA ASP A 211 -15.74 -5.95 -24.08
C ASP A 211 -14.80 -5.35 -23.02
N GLY A 212 -15.27 -5.19 -21.77
CA GLY A 212 -14.44 -4.80 -20.62
C GLY A 212 -13.28 -5.78 -20.33
N THR A 213 -13.51 -7.10 -20.36
CA THR A 213 -12.43 -8.08 -20.15
C THR A 213 -11.41 -8.02 -21.28
N LYS A 214 -11.87 -7.89 -22.53
CA LYS A 214 -10.98 -7.74 -23.70
C LYS A 214 -10.15 -6.46 -23.62
N PHE A 215 -10.75 -5.37 -23.16
CA PHE A 215 -10.05 -4.11 -22.92
C PHE A 215 -9.00 -4.25 -21.82
N LEU A 216 -9.33 -4.92 -20.71
CA LEU A 216 -8.38 -5.19 -19.64
C LEU A 216 -7.20 -6.04 -20.14
N ILE A 217 -7.47 -7.12 -20.87
CA ILE A 217 -6.43 -7.96 -21.49
C ILE A 217 -5.50 -7.10 -22.33
N LYS A 218 -6.04 -6.30 -23.26
CA LYS A 218 -5.24 -5.41 -24.11
C LYS A 218 -4.41 -4.42 -23.29
N THR A 219 -4.95 -3.91 -22.19
CA THR A 219 -4.25 -2.95 -21.32
C THR A 219 -3.11 -3.61 -20.56
N LEU A 220 -3.32 -4.82 -20.03
CA LEU A 220 -2.28 -5.61 -19.37
C LEU A 220 -1.19 -6.03 -20.34
N THR A 221 -1.54 -6.44 -21.56
CA THR A 221 -0.57 -6.75 -22.61
C THR A 221 0.29 -5.55 -23.00
N LYS A 222 -0.27 -4.32 -23.02
CA LYS A 222 0.52 -3.09 -23.24
C LYS A 222 1.48 -2.77 -22.09
N ALA A 223 1.25 -3.33 -20.92
CA ALA A 223 2.12 -3.24 -19.76
C ALA A 223 3.06 -4.46 -19.65
N ASP A 224 3.13 -5.30 -20.69
CA ASP A 224 3.95 -6.52 -20.74
C ASP A 224 3.57 -7.59 -19.69
N ILE A 225 2.31 -7.56 -19.23
CA ILE A 225 1.77 -8.50 -18.24
C ILE A 225 0.99 -9.62 -18.93
N ASN A 226 1.38 -10.86 -18.65
CA ASN A 226 0.68 -12.05 -19.15
C ASN A 226 -0.58 -12.34 -18.32
N ILE A 227 -1.74 -12.45 -18.97
CA ILE A 227 -3.00 -12.79 -18.29
C ILE A 227 -3.00 -14.20 -17.68
N ASN A 228 -2.19 -15.12 -18.20
CA ASN A 228 -2.06 -16.45 -17.60
C ASN A 228 -1.40 -16.41 -16.22
N ALA A 229 -0.79 -15.30 -15.82
CA ALA A 229 -0.31 -15.05 -14.47
C ALA A 229 -1.36 -14.39 -13.55
N ALA A 230 -2.60 -14.21 -14.02
CA ALA A 230 -3.66 -13.55 -13.27
C ALA A 230 -4.74 -14.52 -12.75
N TYR A 231 -5.11 -14.33 -11.49
CA TYR A 231 -6.32 -14.85 -10.87
C TYR A 231 -7.37 -13.74 -10.91
N TYR A 232 -8.44 -13.95 -11.65
CA TYR A 232 -9.48 -12.95 -11.82
C TYR A 232 -10.73 -13.36 -11.07
N THR A 233 -11.21 -12.51 -10.18
CA THR A 233 -12.33 -12.82 -9.29
C THR A 233 -13.30 -11.66 -9.16
N ASN A 234 -14.53 -11.98 -8.80
CA ASN A 234 -15.54 -10.99 -8.49
C ASN A 234 -15.65 -10.79 -6.97
N PRO A 235 -15.82 -9.54 -6.50
CA PRO A 235 -15.97 -9.25 -5.08
C PRO A 235 -17.21 -9.88 -4.47
N CYS A 236 -18.32 -9.91 -5.23
CA CYS A 236 -19.55 -10.60 -4.87
C CYS A 236 -19.62 -11.94 -5.60
N LYS A 237 -19.88 -13.02 -4.86
CA LYS A 237 -19.83 -14.39 -5.40
C LYS A 237 -21.17 -14.90 -5.92
N CYS A 238 -22.25 -14.21 -5.60
CA CYS A 238 -23.61 -14.54 -6.01
C CYS A 238 -24.16 -13.50 -6.99
N PHE A 239 -24.99 -13.97 -7.91
CA PHE A 239 -25.65 -13.12 -8.89
C PHE A 239 -26.96 -12.52 -8.34
N HIS A 240 -27.21 -11.25 -8.65
CA HIS A 240 -28.47 -10.56 -8.36
C HIS A 240 -29.19 -10.24 -9.69
N LYS A 241 -30.22 -11.04 -10.04
CA LYS A 241 -30.89 -11.06 -11.36
C LYS A 241 -31.39 -9.71 -11.90
N ASP A 242 -31.69 -8.74 -11.05
CA ASP A 242 -32.40 -7.52 -11.49
C ASP A 242 -31.51 -6.30 -11.75
N GLY A 243 -30.18 -6.47 -11.77
CA GLY A 243 -29.26 -5.33 -11.90
C GLY A 243 -29.35 -4.35 -10.70
N ALA A 244 -30.00 -4.77 -9.62
CA ALA A 244 -29.93 -4.13 -8.33
C ALA A 244 -28.53 -4.34 -7.76
N LYS A 245 -27.92 -3.27 -7.23
CA LYS A 245 -26.65 -3.39 -6.51
C LYS A 245 -26.82 -4.37 -5.34
N PRO A 246 -25.83 -5.24 -5.07
CA PRO A 246 -25.88 -6.15 -3.93
C PRO A 246 -26.12 -5.37 -2.63
N SER A 247 -26.91 -5.94 -1.71
CA SER A 247 -27.15 -5.32 -0.41
C SER A 247 -25.83 -5.17 0.37
N LYS A 248 -25.74 -4.18 1.27
CA LYS A 248 -24.53 -3.99 2.09
C LYS A 248 -24.19 -5.23 2.92
N GLU A 249 -25.20 -5.98 3.35
CA GLU A 249 -25.05 -7.24 4.08
C GLU A 249 -24.42 -8.33 3.21
N CYS A 250 -24.87 -8.46 1.95
CA CYS A 250 -24.29 -9.39 0.98
C CYS A 250 -22.83 -9.03 0.66
N VAL A 251 -22.55 -7.74 0.41
CA VAL A 251 -21.19 -7.22 0.17
C VAL A 251 -20.26 -7.53 1.35
N ASN A 252 -20.71 -7.29 2.58
CA ASN A 252 -19.93 -7.59 3.78
C ASN A 252 -19.74 -9.10 4.00
N GLY A 253 -20.74 -9.94 3.70
CA GLY A 253 -20.61 -11.39 3.77
C GLY A 253 -19.63 -11.95 2.73
N CYS A 254 -19.67 -11.41 1.51
CA CYS A 254 -18.74 -11.77 0.44
C CYS A 254 -17.29 -11.31 0.71
N LEU A 255 -17.10 -10.29 1.55
CA LEU A 255 -15.78 -9.80 1.94
C LEU A 255 -14.93 -10.90 2.59
N GLU A 256 -15.51 -11.69 3.51
CA GLU A 256 -14.77 -12.74 4.20
C GLU A 256 -14.37 -13.88 3.26
N PHE A 257 -15.21 -14.19 2.26
CA PHE A 257 -14.83 -15.15 1.21
C PHE A 257 -13.69 -14.62 0.34
N LEU A 258 -13.71 -13.34 -0.03
CA LEU A 258 -12.64 -12.72 -0.80
C LEU A 258 -11.31 -12.71 -0.03
N LYS A 259 -11.33 -12.43 1.28
CA LYS A 259 -10.13 -12.52 2.12
C LYS A 259 -9.56 -13.94 2.16
N ARG A 260 -10.42 -14.95 2.24
CA ARG A 260 -10.01 -16.36 2.17
C ARG A 260 -9.39 -16.70 0.82
N GLU A 261 -9.96 -16.22 -0.29
CA GLU A 261 -9.36 -16.38 -1.62
C GLU A 261 -7.95 -15.78 -1.69
N ILE A 262 -7.78 -14.55 -1.23
CA ILE A 262 -6.46 -13.88 -1.26
C ILE A 262 -5.44 -14.66 -0.43
N LYS A 263 -5.84 -15.21 0.72
CA LYS A 263 -4.96 -16.04 1.57
C LYS A 263 -4.56 -17.37 0.95
N ILE A 264 -5.42 -17.95 0.11
CA ILE A 264 -5.13 -19.19 -0.62
C ILE A 264 -4.23 -18.89 -1.82
N VAL A 265 -4.53 -17.81 -2.56
CA VAL A 265 -3.78 -17.44 -3.78
C VAL A 265 -2.42 -16.81 -3.48
N LYS A 266 -2.29 -16.09 -2.36
CA LYS A 266 -1.07 -15.36 -1.94
C LYS A 266 -0.44 -14.54 -3.08
N PRO A 267 -1.21 -13.67 -3.75
CA PRO A 267 -0.73 -12.93 -4.93
C PRO A 267 0.34 -11.90 -4.56
N ARG A 268 1.22 -11.55 -5.51
CA ARG A 268 2.18 -10.44 -5.38
C ARG A 268 1.53 -9.07 -5.52
N LEU A 269 0.59 -9.00 -6.44
CA LEU A 269 -0.12 -7.77 -6.77
C LEU A 269 -1.61 -8.02 -6.80
N ILE A 270 -2.36 -7.20 -6.07
CA ILE A 270 -3.81 -7.09 -6.20
C ILE A 270 -4.14 -5.87 -7.05
N ILE A 271 -4.88 -6.05 -8.13
CA ILE A 271 -5.47 -4.96 -8.91
C ILE A 271 -6.91 -4.80 -8.44
N CYS A 272 -7.17 -3.78 -7.62
CA CYS A 272 -8.49 -3.48 -7.08
C CYS A 272 -9.23 -2.50 -8.00
N MET A 273 -10.20 -3.00 -8.75
CA MET A 273 -11.02 -2.21 -9.68
C MET A 273 -12.43 -1.90 -9.15
N SER A 274 -12.63 -2.06 -7.84
CA SER A 274 -13.94 -1.93 -7.19
C SER A 274 -13.92 -0.91 -6.04
N SER A 275 -14.73 0.14 -6.15
CA SER A 275 -14.83 1.18 -5.13
C SER A 275 -15.37 0.68 -3.79
N ASP A 276 -16.21 -0.35 -3.80
CA ASP A 276 -16.86 -0.87 -2.60
C ASP A 276 -15.88 -1.61 -1.66
N TYR A 277 -14.71 -1.99 -2.20
CA TYR A 277 -13.70 -2.81 -1.52
C TYR A 277 -12.42 -2.03 -1.19
N ILE A 278 -12.36 -0.73 -1.47
CA ILE A 278 -11.26 0.15 -1.03
C ILE A 278 -11.03 0.03 0.49
N LYS A 279 -12.14 -0.01 1.25
CA LYS A 279 -12.13 -0.17 2.72
C LYS A 279 -11.45 -1.44 3.23
N MET A 280 -11.26 -2.44 2.36
CA MET A 280 -10.55 -3.68 2.72
C MET A 280 -9.06 -3.44 2.85
N PHE A 281 -8.52 -2.49 2.10
CA PHE A 281 -7.08 -2.25 2.01
C PHE A 281 -6.65 -0.93 2.66
N THR A 282 -7.57 0.02 2.85
CA THR A 282 -7.26 1.34 3.43
C THR A 282 -8.01 1.58 4.74
N SER A 283 -7.30 2.06 5.77
CA SER A 283 -7.94 2.51 7.02
C SER A 283 -8.68 3.85 6.87
N ALA A 284 -8.25 4.71 5.94
CA ALA A 284 -8.98 5.92 5.55
C ALA A 284 -10.15 5.58 4.61
N LYS A 285 -11.07 6.53 4.36
CA LYS A 285 -12.14 6.42 3.35
C LYS A 285 -11.82 7.27 2.10
N PRO A 286 -10.71 7.01 1.37
CA PRO A 286 -10.41 7.73 0.15
C PRO A 286 -11.38 7.35 -0.97
N THR A 287 -11.48 8.21 -1.98
CA THR A 287 -12.24 7.89 -3.20
C THR A 287 -11.36 7.20 -4.23
N MET A 288 -11.95 6.48 -5.19
CA MET A 288 -11.19 5.89 -6.30
C MET A 288 -10.41 6.94 -7.09
N ARG A 289 -10.90 8.19 -7.14
CA ARG A 289 -10.19 9.32 -7.78
C ARG A 289 -8.84 9.60 -7.12
N ASP A 290 -8.77 9.47 -5.79
CA ASP A 290 -7.56 9.75 -5.02
C ASP A 290 -6.54 8.63 -5.11
N LEU A 291 -7.01 7.40 -5.37
CA LEU A 291 -6.22 6.18 -5.37
C LEU A 291 -5.85 5.67 -6.77
N HIS A 292 -6.56 6.08 -7.83
CA HIS A 292 -6.31 5.59 -9.18
C HIS A 292 -4.84 5.77 -9.59
N GLY A 293 -4.19 4.67 -9.99
CA GLY A 293 -2.77 4.66 -10.34
C GLY A 293 -1.85 4.90 -9.14
N LYS A 294 -2.29 4.58 -7.92
CA LYS A 294 -1.45 4.49 -6.74
C LYS A 294 -1.38 3.05 -6.28
N THR A 295 -0.20 2.66 -5.82
CA THR A 295 0.04 1.38 -5.19
C THR A 295 0.17 1.60 -3.68
N ILE A 296 -0.46 0.72 -2.90
CA ILE A 296 -0.24 0.65 -1.45
C ILE A 296 0.22 -0.74 -1.09
N TYR A 297 1.12 -0.86 -0.13
CA TYR A 297 1.45 -2.15 0.44
C TYR A 297 0.41 -2.55 1.49
N CYS A 298 -0.12 -3.77 1.39
CA CYS A 298 -1.10 -4.33 2.32
C CYS A 298 -0.47 -5.44 3.17
N LYS A 299 -0.13 -5.11 4.41
CA LYS A 299 0.49 -6.03 5.36
C LYS A 299 -0.38 -7.23 5.74
N GLU A 300 -1.72 -7.10 5.72
CA GLU A 300 -2.62 -8.22 6.04
C GLU A 300 -2.47 -9.39 5.05
N PHE A 301 -2.16 -9.08 3.79
CA PHE A 301 -2.04 -10.05 2.71
C PHE A 301 -0.62 -10.18 2.15
N ASP A 302 0.34 -9.45 2.71
CA ASP A 302 1.73 -9.39 2.23
C ASP A 302 1.85 -9.15 0.71
N CYS A 303 1.13 -8.13 0.21
CA CYS A 303 1.10 -7.84 -1.22
C CYS A 303 0.87 -6.36 -1.52
N TYR A 304 1.23 -5.95 -2.73
CA TYR A 304 0.90 -4.62 -3.24
C TYR A 304 -0.54 -4.58 -3.75
N VAL A 305 -1.22 -3.45 -3.55
CA VAL A 305 -2.57 -3.20 -4.04
C VAL A 305 -2.54 -1.97 -4.94
N LEU A 306 -2.75 -2.17 -6.22
CA LEU A 306 -2.92 -1.12 -7.21
C LEU A 306 -4.41 -0.85 -7.43
N PHE A 307 -4.81 0.41 -7.29
CA PHE A 307 -6.20 0.80 -7.52
C PHE A 307 -6.41 1.34 -8.93
N SER A 308 -7.51 0.95 -9.54
CA SER A 308 -7.91 1.42 -10.86
C SER A 308 -9.43 1.51 -10.99
N TYR A 309 -9.92 2.27 -11.97
CA TYR A 309 -11.33 2.22 -12.34
C TYR A 309 -11.69 0.91 -13.05
N SER A 310 -12.97 0.52 -13.03
CA SER A 310 -13.41 -0.69 -13.73
C SER A 310 -13.12 -0.61 -15.23
N PRO A 311 -12.84 -1.75 -15.90
CA PRO A 311 -12.55 -1.77 -17.33
C PRO A 311 -13.67 -1.16 -18.18
N GLN A 312 -14.95 -1.33 -17.85
CA GLN A 312 -16.03 -0.69 -18.60
C GLN A 312 -16.00 0.83 -18.43
N TYR A 313 -15.71 1.32 -17.22
CA TYR A 313 -15.61 2.77 -17.02
C TYR A 313 -14.52 3.36 -17.90
N LEU A 314 -13.36 2.70 -17.99
CA LEU A 314 -12.25 3.14 -18.85
C LEU A 314 -12.55 2.99 -20.34
N PHE A 315 -13.35 1.99 -20.74
CA PHE A 315 -13.67 1.70 -22.15
C PHE A 315 -14.63 2.72 -22.80
N TYR A 316 -15.66 3.19 -22.10
CA TYR A 316 -16.73 4.01 -22.69
C TYR A 316 -16.49 5.54 -22.65
N GLY A 317 -15.26 6.03 -22.45
CA GLY A 317 -14.99 7.47 -22.37
C GLY A 317 -13.79 7.91 -23.20
N ASP A 318 -14.02 8.78 -24.17
CA ASP A 318 -12.98 9.36 -25.05
C ASP A 318 -11.98 10.26 -24.30
N ASP A 319 -12.34 10.74 -23.10
CA ASP A 319 -11.54 11.60 -22.23
C ASP A 319 -10.67 10.85 -21.21
N LYS A 320 -10.69 9.50 -21.23
CA LYS A 320 -10.08 8.66 -20.17
C LYS A 320 -8.70 8.12 -20.51
N GLN A 321 -8.16 8.44 -21.68
CA GLN A 321 -6.80 8.02 -22.08
C GLN A 321 -5.72 8.38 -21.04
N PRO A 322 -5.71 9.58 -20.41
CA PRO A 322 -4.74 9.89 -19.37
C PRO A 322 -4.85 9.00 -18.12
N LEU A 323 -6.07 8.52 -17.80
CA LEU A 323 -6.28 7.58 -16.69
C LEU A 323 -5.71 6.19 -17.03
N ILE A 324 -5.87 5.75 -18.28
CA ILE A 324 -5.33 4.49 -18.77
C ILE A 324 -3.80 4.54 -18.77
N ASP A 325 -3.21 5.62 -19.29
CA ASP A 325 -1.76 5.79 -19.36
C ASP A 325 -1.14 5.81 -17.97
N ARG A 326 -1.78 6.49 -17.01
CA ARG A 326 -1.35 6.48 -15.60
C ARG A 326 -1.38 5.07 -15.00
N PHE A 327 -2.43 4.30 -15.27
CA PHE A 327 -2.54 2.93 -14.78
C PHE A 327 -1.45 2.02 -15.38
N ILE A 328 -1.17 2.15 -16.67
CA ILE A 328 -0.09 1.41 -17.35
C ILE A 328 1.27 1.81 -16.79
N ALA A 329 1.52 3.10 -16.55
CA ALA A 329 2.77 3.59 -15.98
C ALA A 329 3.02 2.99 -14.59
N SER A 330 2.01 2.97 -13.71
CA SER A 330 2.11 2.36 -12.38
C SER A 330 2.33 0.84 -12.43
N LEU A 331 1.73 0.15 -13.40
CA LEU A 331 1.99 -1.27 -13.62
C LEU A 331 3.46 -1.48 -14.02
N LYS A 332 3.96 -0.72 -15.00
CA LYS A 332 5.35 -0.83 -15.44
C LYS A 332 6.33 -0.60 -14.31
N GLU A 333 6.14 0.46 -13.51
CA GLU A 333 6.99 0.80 -12.36
C GLU A 333 7.13 -0.38 -11.37
N LEU A 334 6.04 -1.11 -11.10
CA LEU A 334 6.05 -2.26 -10.20
C LEU A 334 6.80 -3.48 -10.76
N PHE A 335 6.78 -3.68 -12.08
CA PHE A 335 7.42 -4.84 -12.72
C PHE A 335 8.83 -4.55 -13.25
N THR A 336 9.22 -3.29 -13.43
CA THR A 336 10.61 -2.90 -13.75
C THR A 336 11.54 -2.91 -12.54
N GLY A 337 11.02 -2.98 -11.31
CA GLY A 337 11.82 -3.14 -10.09
C GLY A 337 12.39 -4.55 -9.88
N ASP A 338 11.95 -5.53 -10.67
CA ASP A 338 12.43 -6.92 -10.66
C ASP A 338 13.55 -7.16 -11.70
N SER A 339 14.09 -6.11 -12.34
CA SER A 339 15.21 -6.24 -13.29
C SER A 339 16.58 -6.05 -12.65
N ASP A 340 16.78 -6.57 -11.44
CA ASP A 340 18.12 -6.89 -10.95
C ASP A 340 18.39 -8.37 -11.27
N ASP A 341 19.26 -8.54 -12.25
CA ASP A 341 19.90 -9.74 -12.78
C ASP A 341 20.10 -10.90 -11.77
N SER A 342 19.35 -11.99 -11.94
CA SER A 342 19.86 -13.38 -11.97
C SER A 342 18.69 -14.37 -12.12
N ASP A 343 18.84 -15.36 -13.00
CA ASP A 343 18.02 -16.58 -13.12
C ASP A 343 16.89 -16.60 -14.17
N PHE A 344 17.15 -16.02 -15.35
CA PHE A 344 16.49 -16.43 -16.60
C PHE A 344 17.53 -16.79 -17.68
N ASP A 345 18.49 -17.63 -17.32
CA ASP A 345 19.21 -18.44 -18.30
C ASP A 345 18.87 -19.92 -18.08
N ASP A 346 18.75 -20.62 -19.20
CA ASP A 346 18.58 -22.07 -19.39
C ASP A 346 17.17 -22.65 -19.25
N PHE A 347 16.45 -22.66 -20.38
CA PHE A 347 15.82 -23.89 -20.89
C PHE A 347 15.79 -23.86 -22.43
N ASP A 348 16.83 -24.45 -23.04
CA ASP A 348 16.78 -25.09 -24.37
C ASP A 348 15.91 -26.35 -24.34
#